data_AF-A0A836XCU8-F1
#
_entry.id   AF-A0A836XCU8-F1
#
_cell.length_a   1.000
_cell.length_b   1.000
_cell.length_c   1.000
_cell.angle_alpha   90.00
_cell.angle_beta   90.00
_cell.angle_gamma   90.00
#
_symmetry.space_group_name_H-M   'P 1'
#
loop_
_entity.id
_entity.type
_entity.pdbx_description
1 polymer ?
#
loop_
_entity_poly.entity_id
_entity_poly.type
_entity_poly.pdbx_seq_one_letter_code
_entity_poly.pdbx_strand_id
1 'polypeptide(L)' 'AESGATVHIVDEVYDNGPVLAQARVPVQPDDTPDTLGARVLIQEHQLFSKTLQKIATGEIDLEDYS' A
#
# COMPACT_ATOMS: atom_id res chain seq x y z
N ALA A 1 8.13 -10.95 -12.36
CA ALA A 1 8.52 -9.82 -11.50
C ALA A 1 7.25 -9.14 -11.01
N GLU A 2 7.28 -8.53 -9.83
CA GLU A 2 6.12 -7.88 -9.21
C GLU A 2 6.48 -6.46 -8.76
N SER A 3 5.52 -5.54 -8.81
CA SER A 3 5.54 -4.22 -8.18
C SER A 3 4.32 -4.10 -7.27
N GLY A 4 4.03 -2.93 -6.72
CA GLY A 4 2.90 -2.76 -5.80
C GLY A 4 2.91 -1.45 -5.03
N ALA A 5 1.99 -1.38 -4.08
CA ALA A 5 1.88 -0.27 -3.15
C ALA A 5 1.75 -0.82 -1.72
N THR A 6 2.24 -0.04 -0.76
CA THR A 6 2.26 -0.39 0.67
C THR A 6 1.68 0.77 1.46
N VAL A 7 0.83 0.48 2.44
CA VAL A 7 0.44 1.42 3.50
C VAL A 7 1.14 0.97 4.77
N HIS A 8 1.93 1.84 5.37
CA HIS A 8 2.71 1.54 6.57
C HIS A 8 2.60 2.68 7.58
N ILE A 9 2.94 2.37 8.83
CA ILE A 9 3.06 3.36 9.91
C ILE A 9 4.28 4.23 9.67
N VAL A 10 4.17 5.54 9.94
CA VAL A 10 5.30 6.47 9.83
C VAL A 10 6.10 6.43 11.13
N ASP A 11 7.41 6.23 11.03
CA ASP A 11 8.37 6.39 12.12
C ASP A 11 9.48 7.39 11.72
N GLU A 12 10.52 7.52 12.54
CA GLU A 12 11.63 8.44 12.29
C GLU A 12 12.53 8.00 11.11
N VAL A 13 12.38 6.77 10.64
CA VAL A 13 13.21 6.16 9.60
C VAL A 13 12.41 6.06 8.31
N TYR A 14 12.95 6.63 7.23
CA TYR A 14 12.27 6.61 5.94
C TYR A 14 11.93 5.18 5.49
N ASP A 15 10.65 4.93 5.20
CA ASP A 15 10.11 3.66 4.65
C ASP A 15 10.39 2.42 5.52
N ASN A 16 10.37 2.57 6.85
CA ASN A 16 10.72 1.50 7.79
C ASN A 16 9.56 1.02 8.70
N GLY A 17 8.54 1.84 8.91
CA GLY A 17 7.52 1.50 9.89
C GLY A 17 6.67 0.27 9.50
N PRO A 18 5.98 -0.34 10.48
CA PRO A 18 5.18 -1.56 10.26
C PRO A 18 4.19 -1.46 9.09
N VAL A 19 4.14 -2.50 8.26
CA VAL A 19 3.20 -2.59 7.13
C VAL A 19 1.80 -2.92 7.64
N LEU A 20 0.84 -2.06 7.32
CA LEU A 20 -0.58 -2.28 7.61
C LEU A 20 -1.29 -3.04 6.48
N ALA A 21 -0.94 -2.72 5.23
CA ALA A 21 -1.55 -3.33 4.06
C ALA A 21 -0.62 -3.24 2.84
N GLN A 22 -0.72 -4.22 1.95
CA GLN A 22 0.07 -4.26 0.73
C GLN A 22 -0.77 -4.76 -0.45
N ALA A 23 -0.57 -4.15 -1.62
CA ALA A 23 -1.11 -4.61 -2.89
C ALA A 23 0.03 -5.03 -3.81
N ARG A 24 -0.10 -6.18 -4.47
CA ARG A 24 0.84 -6.68 -5.47
C ARG A 24 0.29 -6.49 -6.86
N VAL A 25 1.13 -6.02 -7.77
CA VAL A 25 0.81 -5.80 -9.19
C VAL A 25 1.82 -6.57 -10.03
N PRO A 26 1.39 -7.54 -10.86
CA PRO A 26 2.31 -8.25 -11.74
C PRO A 26 2.89 -7.29 -12.78
N VAL A 27 4.18 -7.43 -13.06
CA VAL A 27 4.84 -6.76 -14.20
C VAL A 27 4.63 -7.64 -15.43
N GLN A 28 3.97 -7.08 -16.44
CA GLN A 28 3.70 -7.75 -17.71
C GLN A 28 4.89 -7.56 -18.66
N PRO A 29 5.10 -8.48 -19.62
CA PRO A 29 6.25 -8.41 -20.54
C PRO A 29 6.34 -7.10 -21.33
N ASP A 30 5.20 -6.45 -21.55
CA ASP A 30 5.06 -5.29 -22.44
C ASP A 30 4.93 -3.97 -21.66
N ASP A 31 5.08 -3.99 -20.34
CA ASP A 31 4.93 -2.79 -19.53
C ASP A 31 6.03 -1.78 -19.79
N THR A 32 5.64 -0.51 -19.85
CA THR A 32 6.53 0.61 -19.60
C THR A 32 6.42 1.03 -18.13
N PRO A 33 7.37 1.83 -17.60
CA PRO A 33 7.23 2.41 -16.26
C PRO A 33 5.89 3.14 -16.07
N ASP A 34 5.40 3.83 -17.11
CA ASP A 34 4.14 4.56 -17.06
C ASP A 34 2.92 3.63 -17.01
N THR A 35 2.89 2.55 -17.81
CA THR A 35 1.74 1.61 -17.82
C THR A 35 1.68 0.79 -16.53
N LEU A 36 2.86 0.38 -16.02
CA LEU A 36 2.96 -0.27 -14.72
C LEU A 36 2.56 0.68 -13.60
N GLY A 37 3.08 1.91 -13.61
CA GLY A 37 2.79 2.95 -12.61
C GLY A 37 1.31 3.30 -12.55
N ALA A 38 0.64 3.46 -13.69
CA ALA A 38 -0.82 3.68 -13.73
C ALA A 38 -1.61 2.53 -13.10
N ARG A 39 -1.17 1.28 -13.31
CA ARG A 39 -1.81 0.11 -12.71
C ARG A 39 -1.54 0.00 -11.21
N VAL A 40 -0.34 0.35 -10.75
CA VAL A 40 0.01 0.46 -9.33
C VAL A 40 -0.83 1.54 -8.65
N LEU A 41 -0.95 2.73 -9.24
CA LEU A 41 -1.69 3.87 -8.69
C LEU A 41 -3.18 3.53 -8.46
N ILE A 42 -3.80 2.77 -9.37
CA ILE A 42 -5.18 2.29 -9.20
C ILE A 42 -5.28 1.39 -7.95
N GLN A 43 -4.32 0.48 -7.76
CA GLN A 43 -4.30 -0.40 -6.59
C GLN A 43 -3.99 0.38 -5.31
N GLU A 44 -3.09 1.36 -5.36
CA GLU A 44 -2.75 2.23 -4.24
C GLU A 44 -3.98 2.98 -3.71
N HIS A 45 -4.77 3.63 -4.58
CA HIS A 45 -5.98 4.35 -4.16
C HIS A 45 -7.00 3.43 -3.45
N GLN A 46 -7.16 2.20 -3.97
CA GLN A 46 -8.06 1.22 -3.37
C GLN A 46 -7.51 0.68 -2.04
N LEU A 47 -6.22 0.38 -1.99
CA LEU A 47 -5.52 -0.10 -0.79
C LEU A 47 -5.64 0.94 0.32
N PHE A 48 -5.28 2.18 0.04
CA PHE A 48 -5.32 3.28 1.00
C PHE A 48 -6.73 3.52 1.55
N SER A 49 -7.73 3.63 0.67
CA SER A 49 -9.12 3.87 1.09
C SER A 49 -9.66 2.72 1.96
N LYS A 50 -9.33 1.46 1.64
CA LYS A 50 -9.74 0.30 2.43
C LYS A 50 -9.03 0.26 3.79
N THR A 51 -7.73 0.56 3.84
CA THR A 51 -6.98 0.60 5.09
C THR A 51 -7.53 1.69 6.02
N LEU A 52 -7.84 2.88 5.50
CA LEU A 52 -8.48 3.94 6.28
C LEU A 52 -9.86 3.53 6.80
N GLN A 53 -10.66 2.83 5.99
CA GLN A 53 -11.94 2.30 6.44
C GLN A 53 -11.77 1.33 7.61
N LYS A 54 -10.81 0.39 7.51
CA LYS A 54 -10.51 -0.57 8.58
C LYS A 54 -10.07 0.10 9.88
N ILE A 55 -9.28 1.17 9.79
CA ILE A 55 -8.91 2.00 10.94
C ILE A 55 -10.17 2.66 11.53
N ALA A 56 -10.98 3.30 10.69
CA ALA A 56 -12.18 4.02 11.14
C ALA A 56 -13.24 3.10 11.78
N THR A 57 -13.31 1.83 11.37
CA THR A 57 -14.23 0.85 11.95
C THR A 57 -13.63 0.07 13.13
N GLY A 58 -12.36 0.33 13.50
CA GLY A 58 -11.66 -0.38 14.56
C GLY A 58 -11.28 -1.83 14.22
N GLU A 59 -11.23 -2.19 12.94
CA GLU A 59 -10.67 -3.48 12.51
C GLU A 59 -9.13 -3.46 12.58
N ILE A 60 -8.54 -2.29 12.34
CA ILE A 60 -7.13 -1.99 12.62
C ILE A 60 -7.11 -0.98 13.76
N ASP A 61 -6.53 -1.35 14.89
CA ASP A 61 -6.22 -0.40 15.95
C ASP A 61 -4.81 0.15 15.73
N LEU A 62 -4.66 1.47 15.75
CA LEU A 62 -3.35 2.10 15.61
C LEU A 62 -2.54 2.04 16.91
N GLU A 63 -3.19 1.83 18.06
CA GLU A 63 -2.52 1.66 19.35
C GLU A 63 -1.67 0.38 19.40
N ASP A 64 -1.97 -0.61 18.56
CA ASP A 64 -1.17 -1.84 18.41
C ASP A 64 0.25 -1.57 17.85
N TYR A 65 0.50 -0.36 17.34
CA TYR A 65 1.74 0.03 16.66
C TYR A 65 2.46 1.22 17.31
N SER A 66 2.00 1.66 18.49
CA SER A 66 2.59 2.76 19.28
C SER A 66 3.53 2.32 20.40
#